data_AF-A0A3E0I8Q3-F1
#
_entry.id   AF-A0A3E0I8Q3-F1
#
_cell.length_a   1.000
_cell.length_b   1.000
_cell.length_c   1.000
_cell.angle_alpha   90.00
_cell.angle_beta   90.00
_cell.angle_gamma   90.00
#
_symmetry.space_group_name_H-M   'P 1'
#
loop_
_entity.id
_entity.type
_entity.pdbx_description
1 polymer ?
#
loop_
_entity_poly.entity_id
_entity_poly.type
_entity_poly.pdbx_seq_one_letter_code
_entity_poly.pdbx_strand_id
1 'polypeptide(L)'
;MDSRVPVLCPDHFPDGFRRMVEDIVDDVAAGLPAVRPELRIEVGDPTGRPLLTFTVWFDFVRRTAFGLPVRMLQGNVEQLRGELAARLQDAFVEEYGQPLPPCPGHQHPLTPEVREVAVWLCPYDPGHWSCRIGDYRV
;
A
#
# COMPACT_ATOMS: atom_id res chain seq x y z
N MET A 1 19.71 -4.19 11.12
CA MET A 1 18.58 -5.10 10.89
C MET A 1 17.81 -4.51 9.73
N ASP A 2 17.57 -5.29 8.69
CA ASP A 2 16.85 -4.83 7.50
C ASP A 2 15.45 -4.38 7.96
N SER A 3 15.18 -3.07 7.90
CA SER A 3 13.97 -2.44 8.46
C SER A 3 12.75 -2.59 7.55
N ARG A 4 12.86 -3.43 6.53
CA ARG A 4 11.82 -3.63 5.52
C ARG A 4 10.74 -4.56 6.04
N VAL A 5 9.50 -4.17 5.74
CA VAL A 5 8.32 -4.96 6.04
C VAL A 5 8.37 -6.24 5.19
N PRO A 6 8.23 -7.43 5.79
CA PRO A 6 8.23 -8.67 5.02
C PRO A 6 7.02 -8.76 4.10
N VAL A 7 7.28 -8.94 2.80
CA VAL A 7 6.29 -9.25 1.77
C VAL A 7 6.43 -10.72 1.38
N LEU A 8 5.35 -11.48 1.53
CA LEU A 8 5.26 -12.84 1.01
C LEU A 8 4.43 -12.85 -0.27
N CYS A 9 5.08 -13.20 -1.36
CA CYS A 9 4.47 -13.27 -2.68
C CYS A 9 4.76 -14.66 -3.27
N PRO A 10 3.75 -15.45 -3.65
CA PRO A 10 3.93 -16.74 -4.30
C PRO A 10 4.79 -16.67 -5.56
N ASP A 11 5.61 -17.71 -5.80
CA ASP A 11 6.59 -17.75 -6.90
C ASP A 11 5.98 -17.69 -8.31
N HIS A 12 4.67 -17.89 -8.44
CA HIS A 12 3.98 -17.79 -9.74
C HIS A 12 3.72 -16.34 -10.18
N PHE A 13 3.95 -15.35 -9.30
CA PHE A 13 3.89 -13.94 -9.68
C PHE A 13 5.23 -13.46 -10.27
N PRO A 14 5.22 -12.58 -11.28
CA PRO A 14 6.45 -12.02 -11.83
C PRO A 14 7.26 -11.21 -10.81
N ASP A 15 8.59 -11.23 -10.89
CA ASP A 15 9.47 -10.45 -10.00
C ASP A 15 9.14 -8.95 -9.97
N GLY A 16 8.74 -8.38 -11.11
CA GLY A 16 8.33 -6.98 -11.22
C GLY A 16 7.08 -6.65 -10.39
N PHE A 17 6.18 -7.63 -10.22
CA PHE A 17 5.00 -7.50 -9.39
C PHE A 17 5.37 -7.52 -7.91
N ARG A 18 6.21 -8.48 -7.49
CA ARG A 18 6.71 -8.54 -6.11
C ARG A 18 7.38 -7.22 -5.70
N ARG A 19 8.28 -6.69 -6.54
CA ARG A 19 8.96 -5.42 -6.28
C ARG A 19 7.98 -4.25 -6.15
N MET A 20 6.98 -4.18 -7.03
CA MET A 20 5.95 -3.15 -6.95
C MET A 20 5.21 -3.18 -5.61
N VAL A 21 4.87 -4.37 -5.11
CA VAL A 21 4.24 -4.52 -3.80
C VAL A 21 5.18 -4.04 -2.71
N GLU A 22 6.43 -4.51 -2.70
CA GLU A 22 7.47 -4.10 -1.75
C GLU A 22 7.63 -2.57 -1.71
N ASP A 23 7.66 -1.88 -2.86
CA ASP A 23 7.74 -0.42 -2.92
C ASP A 23 6.55 0.28 -2.22
N ILE A 24 5.33 -0.20 -2.46
CA ILE A 24 4.11 0.37 -1.86
C ILE A 24 4.10 0.10 -0.35
N VAL A 25 4.55 -1.07 0.07
CA VAL A 25 4.67 -1.40 1.49
C VAL A 25 5.71 -0.51 2.17
N ASP A 26 6.85 -0.26 1.52
CA ASP A 26 7.90 0.62 2.05
C ASP A 26 7.39 2.05 2.25
N ASP A 27 6.56 2.57 1.33
CA ASP A 27 5.89 3.88 1.48
C ASP A 27 4.97 3.93 2.70
N VAL A 28 4.12 2.91 2.83
CA VAL A 28 3.19 2.74 3.95
C VAL A 28 3.99 2.65 5.25
N ALA A 29 5.07 1.87 5.28
CA ALA A 29 5.92 1.71 6.44
C ALA A 29 6.64 3.01 6.82
N ALA A 30 7.09 3.80 5.85
CA ALA A 30 7.77 5.07 6.08
C ALA A 30 6.86 6.12 6.74
N GLY A 31 5.54 6.02 6.55
CA GLY A 31 4.57 6.86 7.23
C GLY A 31 4.24 6.44 8.68
N LEU A 32 4.73 5.27 9.13
CA LEU A 32 4.49 4.81 10.50
C LEU A 32 5.42 5.55 11.47
N PRO A 33 4.93 5.99 12.64
CA PRO A 33 5.83 6.37 13.73
C PRO A 33 6.77 5.21 14.03
N ALA A 34 8.04 5.49 14.37
CA ALA A 34 9.06 4.48 14.70
C ALA A 34 8.72 3.54 15.89
N VAL A 35 7.48 3.58 16.39
CA VAL A 35 7.01 2.80 17.54
C VAL A 35 6.36 1.49 17.08
N ARG A 36 7.27 0.54 16.87
CA ARG A 36 7.20 -0.93 17.02
C ARG A 36 6.50 -1.76 15.93
N PRO A 37 7.07 -2.92 15.56
CA PRO A 37 7.16 -3.34 14.16
C PRO A 37 6.72 -4.80 13.97
N GLU A 38 5.56 -5.05 13.39
CA GLU A 38 5.14 -6.41 12.99
C GLU A 38 4.11 -6.37 11.83
N LEU A 39 4.19 -5.35 10.98
CA LEU A 39 3.45 -5.33 9.72
C LEU A 39 3.94 -6.49 8.85
N ARG A 40 3.03 -7.29 8.29
CA ARG A 40 3.35 -8.34 7.32
C ARG A 40 2.33 -8.31 6.19
N ILE A 41 2.79 -8.27 4.95
CA ILE A 41 1.88 -8.29 3.81
C ILE A 41 2.01 -9.63 3.10
N GLU A 42 0.88 -10.31 2.90
CA GLU A 42 0.81 -11.56 2.14
C GLU A 42 -0.04 -11.36 0.89
N VAL A 43 0.55 -11.61 -0.27
CA VAL A 43 -0.19 -11.58 -1.53
C VAL A 43 -0.63 -12.99 -1.87
N GLY A 44 -1.90 -13.20 -2.21
CA GLY A 44 -2.40 -14.52 -2.53
C GLY A 44 -3.57 -14.49 -3.52
N ASP A 45 -3.76 -15.58 -4.24
CA ASP A 45 -5.03 -15.80 -4.93
C ASP A 45 -5.85 -16.81 -4.13
N PRO A 46 -6.76 -16.37 -3.24
CA PRO A 46 -7.59 -17.27 -2.44
C PRO A 46 -8.65 -17.97 -3.29
N THR A 47 -8.78 -17.65 -4.58
CA THR A 47 -9.91 -18.07 -5.43
C THR A 47 -9.52 -18.95 -6.62
N GLY A 48 -8.24 -19.03 -6.99
CA GLY A 48 -7.78 -19.73 -8.20
C GLY A 48 -8.32 -19.10 -9.48
N ARG A 49 -8.61 -17.78 -9.45
CA ARG A 49 -9.21 -17.00 -10.56
C ARG A 49 -8.26 -15.85 -10.91
N PRO A 50 -8.42 -15.18 -12.06
CA PRO A 50 -7.64 -13.99 -12.41
C PRO A 50 -8.04 -12.75 -11.57
N LEU A 51 -8.20 -12.92 -10.25
CA LEU A 51 -8.42 -11.89 -9.26
C LEU A 51 -7.25 -11.96 -8.29
N LEU A 52 -6.33 -11.00 -8.39
CA LEU A 52 -5.37 -10.80 -7.31
C LEU A 52 -6.12 -10.41 -6.04
N THR A 53 -5.87 -11.08 -4.94
CA THR A 53 -6.31 -10.61 -3.62
C THR A 53 -5.07 -10.30 -2.80
N PHE A 54 -5.01 -9.12 -2.23
CA PHE A 54 -3.93 -8.75 -1.35
C PHE A 54 -4.43 -8.97 0.06
N THR A 55 -3.87 -9.91 0.80
CA THR A 55 -4.24 -10.07 2.21
C THR A 55 -3.19 -9.39 3.06
N VAL A 56 -3.56 -8.26 3.63
CA VAL A 56 -2.67 -7.52 4.50
C VAL A 56 -2.91 -8.00 5.93
N TRP A 57 -1.85 -8.47 6.57
CA TRP A 57 -1.88 -8.91 7.96
C TRP A 57 -1.27 -7.82 8.83
N PHE A 58 -2.08 -7.27 9.74
CA PHE A 58 -1.59 -6.34 10.74
C PHE A 58 -1.42 -7.09 12.06
N ASP A 59 -0.19 -7.47 12.42
CA ASP A 59 0.07 -8.07 13.74
C ASP A 59 0.40 -6.99 14.77
N PHE A 60 -0.53 -6.05 14.98
CA PHE A 60 -0.46 -5.16 16.13
C PHE A 60 -1.57 -5.55 17.10
N VAL A 61 -1.22 -6.45 18.02
CA VAL A 61 -1.99 -6.78 19.23
C VAL A 61 -3.27 -7.61 19.01
N ARG A 62 -3.81 -7.79 17.79
CA ARG A 62 -5.14 -8.42 17.57
C ARG A 62 -5.26 -9.58 16.58
N ARG A 63 -4.20 -10.09 15.95
CA ARG A 63 -4.28 -11.22 14.96
C ARG A 63 -5.39 -11.03 13.91
N THR A 64 -5.68 -9.79 13.50
CA THR A 64 -6.77 -9.51 12.55
C THR A 64 -6.20 -9.46 11.15
N ALA A 65 -6.72 -10.32 10.28
CA ALA A 65 -6.39 -10.37 8.86
C ALA A 65 -7.42 -9.55 8.08
N PHE A 66 -6.97 -8.69 7.17
CA PHE A 66 -7.87 -8.05 6.22
C PHE A 66 -7.49 -8.49 4.81
N GLY A 67 -8.43 -9.15 4.13
CA GLY A 67 -8.34 -9.38 2.70
C GLY A 67 -8.74 -8.11 1.96
N LEU A 68 -7.81 -7.48 1.26
CA LEU A 68 -8.04 -6.39 0.32
C LEU A 68 -8.10 -6.95 -1.11
N PRO A 69 -9.29 -7.26 -1.65
CA PRO A 69 -9.40 -7.66 -3.04
C PRO A 69 -9.03 -6.47 -3.94
N VAL A 70 -7.96 -6.62 -4.72
CA VAL A 70 -7.59 -5.66 -5.78
C VAL A 70 -7.84 -6.33 -7.10
N ARG A 71 -8.92 -5.94 -7.77
CA ARG A 71 -9.28 -6.61 -9.02
C ARG A 71 -8.35 -6.16 -10.13
N MET A 72 -7.52 -7.08 -10.63
CA MET A 72 -6.85 -6.90 -11.91
C MET A 72 -7.85 -7.01 -13.08
N LEU A 73 -8.68 -5.98 -13.28
CA LEU A 73 -9.50 -5.88 -14.47
C LEU A 73 -8.73 -5.08 -15.52
N GLN A 74 -7.92 -5.78 -16.33
CA GLN A 74 -7.31 -5.25 -17.57
C GLN A 74 -6.41 -4.01 -17.43
N GLY A 75 -5.98 -3.66 -16.21
CA GLY A 75 -5.19 -2.46 -15.98
C GLY A 75 -3.68 -2.65 -16.17
N ASN A 76 -2.97 -1.56 -16.49
CA ASN A 76 -1.51 -1.53 -16.53
C ASN A 76 -0.91 -1.52 -15.10
N VAL A 77 0.42 -1.62 -14.99
CA VAL A 77 1.11 -1.70 -13.69
C VAL A 77 0.86 -0.48 -12.79
N GLU A 78 0.66 0.71 -13.35
CA GLU A 78 0.42 1.93 -12.59
C GLU A 78 -1.02 1.98 -12.06
N GLN A 79 -1.99 1.45 -12.82
CA GLN A 79 -3.36 1.29 -12.33
C GLN A 79 -3.40 0.32 -11.16
N LEU A 80 -2.70 -0.80 -11.26
CA LEU A 80 -2.56 -1.77 -10.17
C LEU A 80 -1.87 -1.15 -8.94
N ARG A 81 -0.80 -0.38 -9.15
CA ARG A 81 -0.08 0.34 -8.08
C ARG A 81 -0.99 1.35 -7.37
N GLY A 82 -1.75 2.15 -8.13
CA GLY A 82 -2.70 3.12 -7.57
C GLY A 82 -3.86 2.47 -6.83
N GLU A 83 -4.44 1.39 -7.36
CA GLU A 83 -5.52 0.66 -6.69
C GLU A 83 -5.05 0.02 -5.38
N LEU A 84 -3.89 -0.63 -5.38
CA LEU A 84 -3.33 -1.24 -4.17
C LEU A 84 -3.04 -0.19 -3.10
N ALA A 85 -2.43 0.93 -3.49
CA ALA A 85 -2.19 2.07 -2.61
C ALA A 85 -3.49 2.62 -2.00
N ALA A 86 -4.55 2.78 -2.81
CA ALA A 86 -5.85 3.25 -2.33
C ALA A 86 -6.44 2.30 -1.29
N ARG A 87 -6.43 1.00 -1.57
CA ARG A 87 -6.98 -0.02 -0.66
C ARG A 87 -6.23 -0.10 0.65
N LEU A 88 -4.90 0.01 0.61
CA LEU A 88 -4.07 0.06 1.81
C LEU A 88 -4.41 1.30 2.64
N GLN A 89 -4.45 2.48 2.01
CA GLN A 89 -4.78 3.75 2.65
C GLN A 89 -6.17 3.70 3.33
N ASP A 90 -7.18 3.19 2.63
CA ASP A 90 -8.55 3.02 3.16
C ASP A 90 -8.56 2.07 4.37
N ALA A 91 -7.92 0.91 4.25
CA ALA A 91 -7.88 -0.09 5.32
C ALA A 91 -7.21 0.45 6.59
N PHE A 92 -6.12 1.20 6.44
CA PHE A 92 -5.43 1.83 7.56
C PHE A 92 -6.27 2.91 8.24
N VAL A 93 -6.95 3.74 7.46
CA VAL A 93 -7.84 4.78 8.00
C VAL A 93 -9.03 4.14 8.71
N GLU A 94 -9.64 3.11 8.14
CA GLU A 94 -10.78 2.41 8.72
C GLU A 94 -10.42 1.72 10.05
N GLU A 95 -9.30 0.99 10.10
CA GLU A 95 -8.92 0.22 11.28
C GLU A 95 -8.29 1.09 12.39
N TYR A 96 -7.49 2.09 12.01
CA TYR A 96 -6.66 2.84 12.98
C TYR A 96 -7.05 4.32 13.12
N GLY A 97 -7.91 4.85 12.25
CA GLY A 97 -8.23 6.28 12.23
C GLY A 97 -7.05 7.17 11.86
N GLN A 98 -5.98 6.59 11.26
CA GLN A 98 -4.75 7.30 10.92
C GLN A 98 -4.46 7.19 9.43
N PRO A 99 -3.95 8.28 8.81
CA PRO A 99 -3.55 8.25 7.41
C PRO A 99 -2.20 7.54 7.23
N LEU A 100 -2.14 6.61 6.27
CA LEU A 100 -0.90 5.96 5.88
C LEU A 100 -0.75 5.76 4.34
N PRO A 101 0.16 6.48 3.67
CA PRO A 101 1.05 7.51 4.21
C PRO A 101 0.32 8.83 4.58
N PRO A 102 0.79 9.55 5.62
CA PRO A 102 0.23 10.84 5.97
C PRO A 102 0.64 11.94 4.98
N CYS A 103 -0.25 12.91 4.73
CA CYS A 103 0.13 14.12 4.01
C CYS A 103 1.09 14.97 4.85
N PRO A 104 2.28 15.33 4.34
CA PRO A 104 3.27 16.06 5.13
C PRO A 104 2.75 17.41 5.61
N GLY A 105 2.87 17.69 6.91
CA GLY A 105 2.40 18.94 7.50
C GLY A 105 0.88 19.05 7.67
N HIS A 106 0.09 18.08 7.22
CA HIS A 106 -1.38 18.05 7.38
C HIS A 106 -1.86 16.79 8.12
N GLN A 107 -3.10 16.83 8.61
CA GLN A 107 -3.74 15.72 9.33
C GLN A 107 -4.78 14.99 8.47
N HIS A 108 -4.39 14.57 7.26
CA HIS A 108 -5.26 13.83 6.35
C HIS A 108 -4.45 12.85 5.49
N PRO A 109 -5.08 11.82 4.91
CA PRO A 109 -4.42 10.90 4.00
C PRO A 109 -3.98 11.59 2.72
N LEU A 110 -2.93 11.03 2.11
CA LEU A 110 -2.66 11.27 0.70
C LEU A 110 -3.65 10.45 -0.13
N THR A 111 -4.00 10.98 -1.31
CA THR A 111 -4.88 10.28 -2.26
C THR A 111 -4.02 9.77 -3.41
N PRO A 112 -4.11 8.48 -3.77
CA PRO A 112 -3.44 7.97 -4.94
C PRO A 112 -4.19 8.40 -6.20
N GLU A 113 -3.45 8.84 -7.20
CA GLU A 113 -3.97 9.18 -8.53
C GLU A 113 -3.10 8.51 -9.60
N VAL A 114 -3.72 8.00 -10.65
CA VAL A 114 -3.01 7.35 -11.77
C VAL A 114 -2.99 8.31 -12.96
N ARG A 115 -1.80 8.75 -13.35
CA ARG A 115 -1.52 9.52 -14.57
C ARG A 115 -0.66 8.69 -15.51
N GLU A 116 0.46 9.23 -15.98
CA GLU A 116 1.52 8.46 -16.62
C GLU A 116 2.21 7.49 -15.62
N VAL A 117 2.25 7.90 -14.35
CA VAL A 117 2.67 7.08 -13.21
C VAL A 117 1.67 7.26 -12.06
N ALA A 118 1.60 6.28 -11.17
CA ALA A 118 0.82 6.36 -9.95
C ALA A 118 1.52 7.26 -8.94
N VAL A 119 0.80 8.26 -8.43
CA VAL A 119 1.32 9.28 -7.52
C VAL A 119 0.46 9.40 -6.27
N TRP A 120 1.11 9.69 -5.14
CA TRP A 120 0.45 10.22 -3.96
C TRP A 120 0.29 11.74 -4.11
N LEU A 121 -0.89 12.26 -3.77
CA LEU A 121 -1.22 13.68 -3.84
C LEU A 121 -1.90 14.16 -2.57
N CYS A 122 -1.68 15.43 -2.21
CA CYS A 122 -2.52 16.11 -1.24
C CYS A 122 -3.91 16.38 -1.85
N PRO A 123 -5.00 15.84 -1.28
CA PRO A 123 -6.34 16.02 -1.85
C PRO A 123 -6.93 17.43 -1.68
N TYR A 124 -6.42 18.20 -0.72
CA TYR A 124 -6.96 19.53 -0.40
C TYR A 124 -6.15 20.69 -0.99
N ASP A 125 -4.89 20.44 -1.35
CA ASP A 125 -4.01 21.40 -2.01
C ASP A 125 -3.06 20.64 -2.96
N PRO A 126 -3.44 20.44 -4.22
CA PRO A 126 -2.62 19.68 -5.18
C PRO A 126 -1.21 20.25 -5.41
N GLY A 127 -0.96 21.53 -5.07
CA GLY A 127 0.36 22.15 -5.17
C GLY A 127 1.23 21.95 -3.93
N HIS A 128 0.66 21.50 -2.82
CA HIS A 128 1.35 21.36 -1.54
C HIS A 128 2.36 20.20 -1.55
N TRP A 129 1.93 19.02 -1.97
CA TRP A 129 2.78 17.84 -1.91
C TRP A 129 2.37 16.74 -2.90
N SER A 130 3.38 16.13 -3.54
CA SER A 130 3.21 14.95 -4.38
C SER A 130 4.48 14.11 -4.46
N CYS A 131 4.34 12.79 -4.64
CA CYS A 131 5.45 11.91 -5.02
C CYS A 131 4.92 10.71 -5.81
N ARG A 132 5.81 9.96 -6.46
CA ARG A 132 5.45 8.65 -7.02
C ARG A 132 5.16 7.68 -5.88
N ILE A 133 4.17 6.81 -6.07
CA ILE A 133 3.91 5.69 -5.15
C ILE A 133 5.11 4.72 -5.24
N GLY A 134 5.80 4.51 -4.13
CA GLY A 134 7.08 3.81 -3.95
C GLY A 134 8.23 4.73 -3.48
N ASP A 135 8.04 6.05 -3.62
CA ASP A 135 9.06 7.06 -3.37
C ASP A 135 8.70 8.01 -2.19
N TYR A 136 7.73 7.64 -1.33
CA TYR A 136 7.33 8.46 -0.18
C TYR A 136 8.46 8.55 0.86
N ARG A 137 9.03 9.74 1.06
CA ARG A 137 10.11 9.99 2.04
C ARG A 137 9.86 11.33 2.72
N VAL A 138 9.76 11.35 4.05
CA VAL A 138 9.50 12.55 4.88
C VAL A 138 10.26 12.51 6.18
#